data_AF-A0AAN7VMF3-F1
#
_entry.id   AF-A0AAN7VMF3-F1
#
_cell.length_a   1.000
_cell.length_b   1.000
_cell.length_c   1.000
_cell.angle_alpha   90.00
_cell.angle_beta   90.00
_cell.angle_gamma   90.00
#
_symmetry.space_group_name_H-M   'P 1'
#
loop_
_entity.id
_entity.type
_entity.pdbx_description
1 polymer ?
#
loop_
_entity_poly.entity_id
_entity_poly.type
_entity_poly.pdbx_seq_one_letter_code
_entity_poly.pdbx_strand_id
1 'polypeptide(L)'
;MLSRLANTKLTITVEAFSLNYTNLQICRWGRKPRWLPTAKTKMFRVPPRPQIPVEDYEELKRLYNIYRTEIKSLKNYFTEKYSVENVQRFDMEQHEKSFKEDFLKCNAINDEWNQQIKVEREERVAKELEENIEDAKKRLEARNERQLIKLQNADEIVRHEIEASKDFITPEKLDAAIEYALNNPVDYNYAIDLDGNIIEGRETGSRKLEIKQ
;
A
#
# COMPACT_ATOMS: atom_id res chain seq x y z
N MET A 1 10.34 -62.72 12.37
CA MET A 1 11.45 -62.23 11.55
C MET A 1 11.60 -60.74 11.78
N LEU A 2 12.82 -60.30 12.12
CA LEU A 2 13.35 -58.93 11.94
C LEU A 2 12.66 -57.83 12.79
N SER A 3 13.34 -56.90 13.46
CA SER A 3 14.76 -56.60 13.58
C SER A 3 14.93 -55.60 14.71
N ARG A 4 16.01 -55.75 15.48
CA ARG A 4 16.57 -54.75 16.38
C ARG A 4 16.68 -53.41 15.66
N LEU A 5 16.07 -52.34 16.20
CA LEU A 5 16.43 -50.98 15.83
C LEU A 5 17.31 -50.39 16.93
N ALA A 6 18.51 -50.09 16.47
CA ALA A 6 19.64 -49.59 17.21
C ALA A 6 19.36 -48.22 17.85
N ASN A 7 20.02 -48.02 18.98
CA ASN A 7 20.33 -46.72 19.56
C ASN A 7 20.89 -45.77 18.47
N THR A 8 20.07 -44.85 17.99
CA THR A 8 20.55 -43.66 17.29
C THR A 8 20.64 -42.53 18.30
N LYS A 9 21.88 -42.07 18.54
CA LYS A 9 22.18 -40.85 19.29
C LYS A 9 21.36 -39.72 18.65
N LEU A 10 20.38 -39.19 19.38
CA LEU A 10 19.72 -37.94 19.03
C LEU A 10 20.73 -36.80 19.25
N THR A 11 21.56 -36.55 18.24
CA THR A 11 22.29 -35.29 18.11
C THR A 11 21.24 -34.20 17.85
N ILE A 12 20.91 -33.44 18.89
CA ILE A 12 20.12 -32.22 18.76
C ILE A 12 20.99 -31.24 17.99
N THR A 13 20.80 -31.16 16.68
CA THR A 13 21.34 -30.07 15.85
C THR A 13 20.65 -28.79 16.30
N VAL A 14 21.44 -27.84 16.81
CA VAL A 14 20.99 -26.48 17.14
C VAL A 14 20.83 -25.74 15.82
N GLU A 15 19.83 -26.12 15.04
CA GLU A 15 19.37 -25.28 13.94
C GLU A 15 18.68 -24.07 14.58
N ALA A 16 19.24 -22.91 14.26
CA ALA A 16 18.90 -21.61 14.80
C ALA A 16 17.38 -21.42 14.94
N PHE A 17 16.94 -21.42 16.20
CA PHE A 17 15.63 -20.92 16.58
C PHE A 17 15.65 -19.42 16.33
N SER A 18 15.38 -18.98 15.10
CA SER A 18 15.19 -17.57 14.81
C SER A 18 13.99 -17.09 15.63
N LEU A 19 14.26 -16.20 16.58
CA LEU A 19 13.25 -15.61 17.46
C LEU A 19 12.34 -14.72 16.61
N ASN A 20 11.31 -15.31 16.01
CA ASN A 20 10.24 -14.58 15.37
C ASN A 20 9.36 -13.98 16.49
N TYR A 21 9.58 -12.70 16.81
CA TYR A 21 8.99 -12.01 17.97
C TYR A 21 7.45 -12.01 17.99
N THR A 22 6.80 -12.22 16.85
CA THR A 22 5.33 -12.26 16.71
C THR A 22 4.70 -13.55 17.24
N ASN A 23 5.45 -14.65 17.36
CA ASN A 23 4.93 -15.96 17.79
C ASN A 23 5.25 -16.32 19.25
N LEU A 24 5.81 -15.38 20.04
CA LEU A 24 6.04 -15.55 21.49
C LEU A 24 4.77 -15.33 22.33
N GLN A 25 3.58 -15.62 21.80
CA GLN A 25 2.47 -15.93 22.69
C GLN A 25 2.78 -17.27 23.34
N ILE A 26 3.33 -17.23 24.55
CA ILE A 26 3.38 -18.39 25.44
C ILE A 26 1.92 -18.80 25.66
N CYS A 27 1.41 -19.72 24.83
CA CYS A 27 0.16 -20.40 25.07
C CYS A 27 0.30 -21.07 26.44
N ARG A 28 -0.26 -20.43 27.47
CA ARG A 28 -0.26 -20.97 28.84
C ARG A 28 -1.30 -22.08 28.91
N TRP A 29 -1.07 -23.17 28.17
CA TRP A 29 -1.88 -24.37 28.23
C TRP A 29 -2.03 -24.77 29.71
N GLY A 30 -3.25 -24.71 30.25
CA GLY A 30 -3.57 -25.09 31.63
C GLY A 30 -3.65 -23.97 32.68
N ARG A 31 -3.36 -22.69 32.37
CA ARG A 31 -3.57 -21.57 33.32
C ARG A 31 -4.60 -20.57 32.79
N LYS A 32 -5.34 -19.92 33.71
CA LYS A 32 -6.28 -18.86 33.37
C LYS A 32 -5.51 -17.65 32.79
N PRO A 33 -5.92 -17.11 31.62
CA PRO A 33 -5.30 -15.91 31.07
C PRO A 33 -5.68 -14.67 31.89
N ARG A 34 -4.90 -13.59 31.77
CA ARG A 34 -5.02 -12.40 32.64
C ARG A 34 -6.38 -11.69 32.53
N TRP A 35 -7.02 -11.75 31.36
CA TRP A 35 -8.35 -11.15 31.10
C TRP A 35 -9.52 -11.97 31.65
N LEU A 36 -9.30 -13.23 32.02
CA LEU A 36 -10.36 -14.06 32.56
C LEU A 36 -10.52 -13.80 34.06
N PRO A 37 -11.74 -13.54 34.56
CA PRO A 37 -11.95 -13.27 35.97
C PRO A 37 -11.67 -14.49 36.86
N THR A 38 -11.41 -14.22 38.13
CA THR A 38 -11.34 -15.26 39.16
C THR A 38 -12.69 -15.98 39.28
N ALA A 39 -12.68 -17.26 39.66
CA ALA A 39 -13.94 -17.98 39.87
C ALA A 39 -14.68 -17.39 41.08
N LYS A 40 -16.02 -17.33 41.03
CA LYS A 40 -16.85 -16.80 42.13
C LYS A 40 -16.51 -17.46 43.49
N THR A 41 -16.25 -18.76 43.48
CA THR A 41 -15.85 -19.54 44.68
C THR A 41 -14.45 -19.22 45.22
N LYS A 42 -13.59 -18.57 44.43
CA LYS A 42 -12.21 -18.20 44.78
C LYS A 42 -12.03 -16.69 44.97
N MET A 43 -13.02 -15.88 44.62
CA MET A 43 -12.97 -14.42 44.66
C MET A 43 -12.70 -13.88 46.08
N PHE A 44 -13.28 -14.52 47.10
CA PHE A 44 -13.15 -14.11 48.52
C PHE A 44 -12.51 -15.20 49.40
N ARG A 45 -11.98 -16.28 48.82
CA ARG A 45 -11.41 -17.39 49.59
C ARG A 45 -10.00 -17.04 50.06
N VAL A 46 -9.83 -16.76 51.35
CA VAL A 46 -8.53 -16.62 51.99
C VAL A 46 -8.03 -18.01 52.43
N PRO A 47 -6.90 -18.52 51.92
CA PRO A 47 -6.35 -19.79 52.40
C PRO A 47 -5.86 -19.63 53.84
N PRO A 48 -6.29 -20.48 54.78
CA PRO A 48 -5.78 -20.43 56.15
C PRO A 48 -4.29 -20.81 56.15
N ARG A 49 -3.49 -20.11 56.95
CA ARG A 49 -2.09 -20.47 57.14
C ARG A 49 -2.02 -21.70 58.06
N PRO A 50 -1.20 -22.71 57.73
CA PRO A 50 -0.96 -23.82 58.65
C PRO A 50 -0.32 -23.29 59.94
N GLN A 51 -0.76 -23.78 61.09
CA GLN A 51 -0.15 -23.48 62.38
C GLN A 51 1.04 -24.42 62.56
N ILE A 52 2.23 -23.85 62.72
CA ILE A 52 3.48 -24.60 62.88
C ILE A 52 3.95 -24.34 64.32
N PRO A 53 4.41 -25.37 65.07
CA PRO A 53 5.05 -25.16 66.36
C PRO A 53 6.23 -24.19 66.26
N VAL A 54 6.45 -23.39 67.31
CA VAL A 54 7.50 -22.36 67.30
C VAL A 54 8.89 -22.97 67.15
N GLU A 55 9.14 -24.08 67.85
CA GLU A 55 10.40 -24.82 67.82
C GLU A 55 10.74 -25.30 66.39
N ASP A 56 9.79 -25.95 65.71
CA ASP A 56 9.96 -26.41 64.33
C ASP A 56 10.24 -25.24 63.37
N TYR A 57 9.56 -24.11 63.57
CA TYR A 57 9.76 -22.93 62.73
C TYR A 57 11.17 -22.35 62.88
N GLU A 58 11.68 -22.27 64.11
CA GLU A 58 13.02 -21.78 64.40
C GLU A 58 14.10 -22.69 63.84
N GLU A 59 13.96 -24.01 64.01
CA GLU A 59 14.88 -24.99 63.45
C GLU A 59 14.87 -24.98 61.91
N LEU A 60 13.68 -24.95 61.30
CA LEU A 60 13.56 -24.82 59.83
C LEU A 60 14.23 -23.55 59.32
N LYS A 61 14.06 -22.43 60.03
CA LYS A 61 14.71 -21.17 59.68
C LYS A 61 16.23 -21.26 59.79
N ARG A 62 16.75 -21.86 60.87
CA ARG A 62 18.19 -22.09 61.07
C ARG A 62 18.78 -22.95 59.94
N LEU A 63 18.18 -24.10 59.66
CA LEU A 63 18.61 -25.02 58.61
C LEU A 63 18.55 -24.37 57.23
N TYR A 64 17.49 -23.63 56.93
CA TYR A 64 17.32 -22.94 55.65
C TYR A 64 18.38 -21.86 55.44
N ASN A 65 18.72 -21.11 56.49
CA ASN A 65 19.77 -20.09 56.43
C ASN A 65 21.15 -20.70 56.18
N ILE A 66 21.48 -21.80 56.87
CA ILE A 66 22.74 -22.54 56.67
C ILE A 66 22.81 -23.05 55.23
N TYR A 67 21.79 -23.80 54.78
CA TYR A 67 21.73 -24.36 53.44
C TYR A 67 21.87 -23.28 52.35
N ARG A 68 21.15 -22.15 52.48
CA ARG A 68 21.25 -21.07 51.49
C ARG A 68 22.63 -20.43 51.45
N THR A 69 23.29 -20.35 52.60
CA THR A 69 24.65 -19.81 52.70
C THR A 69 25.64 -20.73 51.98
N GLU A 70 25.55 -22.04 52.21
CA GLU A 70 26.35 -23.07 51.54
C GLU A 70 26.09 -23.12 50.03
N ILE A 71 24.84 -23.11 49.59
CA ILE A 71 24.52 -23.08 48.15
C ILE A 71 24.99 -21.78 47.49
N LYS A 72 24.93 -20.65 48.21
CA LYS A 72 25.43 -19.37 47.70
C LYS A 72 26.95 -19.40 47.52
N SER A 73 27.70 -19.99 48.46
CA SER A 73 29.16 -20.12 48.32
C SER A 73 29.53 -21.01 47.13
N LEU A 74 28.84 -22.14 46.94
CA LEU A 74 29.04 -23.01 45.78
C LEU A 74 28.73 -22.32 44.45
N LYS A 75 27.62 -21.56 44.39
CA LYS A 75 27.27 -20.79 43.20
C LYS A 75 28.35 -19.77 42.87
N ASN A 76 28.81 -19.01 43.87
CA ASN A 76 29.87 -18.02 43.67
C ASN A 76 31.15 -18.68 43.14
N TYR A 77 31.55 -19.83 43.71
CA TYR A 77 32.71 -20.60 43.25
C TYR A 77 32.58 -21.00 41.78
N PHE A 78 31.43 -21.57 41.38
CA PHE A 78 31.22 -21.95 39.98
C PHE A 78 31.15 -20.72 39.07
N THR A 79 30.48 -19.65 39.49
CA THR A 79 30.44 -18.40 38.73
C THR A 79 31.84 -17.86 38.49
N GLU A 80 32.70 -17.80 39.51
CA GLU A 80 34.08 -17.35 39.37
C GLU A 80 34.89 -18.26 38.44
N LYS A 81 34.87 -19.57 38.69
CA LYS A 81 35.59 -20.56 37.89
C LYS A 81 35.24 -20.44 36.40
N TYR A 82 33.95 -20.47 36.08
CA TYR A 82 33.50 -20.40 34.69
C TYR A 82 33.58 -18.99 34.10
N SER A 83 33.42 -17.93 34.88
CA SER A 83 33.57 -16.55 34.39
C SER A 83 35.00 -16.27 33.98
N VAL A 84 35.98 -16.66 34.81
CA VAL A 84 37.41 -16.48 34.51
C VAL A 84 37.83 -17.33 33.32
N GLU A 85 37.43 -18.61 33.28
CA GLU A 85 37.71 -19.50 32.14
C GLU A 85 37.09 -18.98 30.83
N ASN A 86 35.88 -18.41 30.86
CA ASN A 86 35.26 -17.84 29.67
C ASN A 86 35.95 -16.55 29.21
N VAL A 87 36.30 -15.65 30.13
CA VAL A 87 37.03 -14.40 29.78
C VAL A 87 38.39 -14.71 29.15
N GLN A 88 39.11 -15.74 29.64
CA GLN A 88 40.38 -16.17 29.06
C GLN A 88 40.26 -16.81 27.67
N ARG A 89 39.10 -17.37 27.32
CA ARG A 89 38.87 -18.01 26.01
C ARG A 89 38.45 -17.02 24.91
N PHE A 90 37.88 -15.88 25.27
CA PHE A 90 37.57 -14.82 24.31
C PHE A 90 38.78 -13.91 24.16
N ASP A 91 39.62 -14.18 23.17
CA ASP A 91 40.67 -13.25 22.75
C ASP A 91 39.99 -12.06 22.06
N MET A 92 39.54 -11.09 22.88
CA MET A 92 38.66 -9.99 22.46
C MET A 92 39.24 -9.22 21.27
N GLU A 93 40.56 -9.10 21.20
CA GLU A 93 41.26 -8.43 20.10
C GLU A 93 41.17 -9.21 18.78
N GLN A 94 41.29 -10.54 18.81
CA GLN A 94 41.14 -11.36 17.61
C GLN A 94 39.71 -11.34 17.10
N HIS A 95 38.76 -11.40 18.03
CA HIS A 95 37.35 -11.26 17.71
C HIS A 95 37.09 -9.90 17.05
N GLU A 96 37.49 -8.79 17.67
CA GLU A 96 37.29 -7.46 17.10
C GLU A 96 37.91 -7.29 15.71
N LYS A 97 39.11 -7.85 15.49
CA LYS A 97 39.75 -7.88 14.15
C LYS A 97 38.92 -8.65 13.14
N SER A 98 38.47 -9.87 13.47
CA SER A 98 37.61 -10.67 12.60
C SER A 98 36.31 -9.94 12.25
N PHE A 99 35.67 -9.29 13.21
CA PHE A 99 34.46 -8.52 12.97
C PHE A 99 34.68 -7.35 12.02
N LYS A 100 35.80 -6.62 12.18
CA LYS A 100 36.17 -5.52 11.28
C LYS A 100 36.43 -6.02 9.86
N GLU A 101 37.15 -7.13 9.72
CA GLU A 101 37.43 -7.74 8.42
C GLU A 101 36.15 -8.19 7.72
N ASP A 102 35.25 -8.85 8.43
CA ASP A 102 33.97 -9.31 7.87
C ASP A 102 33.06 -8.14 7.52
N PHE A 103 33.02 -7.10 8.35
CA PHE A 103 32.29 -5.86 8.04
C PHE A 103 32.79 -5.21 6.74
N LEU A 104 34.11 -5.13 6.55
CA LEU A 104 34.71 -4.59 5.33
C LEU A 104 34.35 -5.41 4.10
N LYS A 105 34.38 -6.75 4.20
CA LYS A 105 33.97 -7.65 3.11
C LYS A 105 32.50 -7.46 2.75
N CYS A 106 31.62 -7.40 3.76
CA CYS A 106 30.19 -7.17 3.53
C CYS A 106 29.93 -5.81 2.86
N ASN A 107 30.68 -4.78 3.26
CA ASN A 107 30.53 -3.46 2.66
C ASN A 107 30.97 -3.46 1.19
N ALA A 108 32.09 -4.11 0.86
CA ALA A 108 32.55 -4.24 -0.52
C ALA A 108 31.52 -4.94 -1.42
N ILE A 109 30.93 -6.04 -0.95
CA ILE A 109 29.87 -6.77 -1.69
C ILE A 109 28.64 -5.88 -1.90
N ASN A 110 28.26 -5.09 -0.88
CA ASN A 110 27.14 -4.16 -0.98
C ASN A 110 27.43 -3.06 -2.02
N ASP A 111 28.64 -2.51 -2.01
CA ASP A 111 29.06 -1.48 -2.96
C ASP A 111 29.05 -2.01 -4.40
N GLU A 112 29.54 -3.24 -4.63
CA GLU A 112 29.47 -3.92 -5.94
C GLU A 112 28.01 -4.12 -6.39
N TRP A 113 27.13 -4.56 -5.49
CA TRP A 113 25.72 -4.76 -5.82
C TRP A 113 25.00 -3.45 -6.11
N ASN A 114 25.30 -2.39 -5.35
CA ASN A 114 24.76 -1.05 -5.59
C ASN A 114 25.21 -0.49 -6.94
N GLN A 115 26.45 -0.76 -7.36
CA GLN A 115 26.95 -0.38 -8.68
C GLN A 115 26.18 -1.11 -9.80
N GLN A 116 25.94 -2.41 -9.66
CA GLN A 116 25.15 -3.18 -10.62
C GLN A 116 23.72 -2.63 -10.74
N ILE A 117 23.03 -2.44 -9.61
CA ILE A 117 21.66 -1.89 -9.57
C ILE A 117 21.62 -0.47 -10.15
N LYS A 118 22.67 0.34 -9.94
CA LYS A 118 22.73 1.69 -10.47
C LYS A 118 22.69 1.70 -12.00
N VAL A 119 23.44 0.81 -12.65
CA VAL A 119 23.44 0.69 -14.12
C VAL A 119 22.05 0.31 -14.63
N GLU A 120 21.43 -0.72 -14.04
CA GLU A 120 20.06 -1.12 -14.42
C GLU A 120 19.03 0.00 -14.21
N ARG A 121 19.19 0.79 -13.15
CA ARG A 121 18.32 1.94 -12.85
C ARG A 121 18.49 3.03 -13.90
N GLU A 122 19.71 3.34 -14.30
CA GLU A 122 20.00 4.36 -15.31
C GLU A 122 19.42 3.95 -16.67
N GLU A 123 19.55 2.68 -17.07
CA GLU A 123 18.94 2.15 -18.29
C GLU A 123 17.40 2.24 -18.25
N ARG A 124 16.78 1.88 -17.14
CA ARG A 124 15.33 2.00 -16.98
C ARG A 124 14.85 3.45 -17.04
N VAL A 125 15.55 4.37 -16.36
CA VAL A 125 15.21 5.80 -16.36
C VAL A 125 15.37 6.40 -17.77
N ALA A 126 16.38 5.99 -18.53
CA ALA A 126 16.54 6.43 -19.92
C ALA A 126 15.34 6.00 -20.79
N LYS A 127 14.89 4.75 -20.67
CA LYS A 127 13.68 4.25 -21.38
C LYS A 127 12.42 4.99 -20.96
N GLU A 128 12.20 5.17 -19.67
CA GLU A 128 11.06 5.93 -19.14
C GLU A 128 11.08 7.39 -19.66
N LEU A 129 12.26 8.01 -19.79
CA LEU A 129 12.39 9.36 -20.34
C LEU A 129 12.05 9.41 -21.83
N GLU A 130 12.50 8.44 -22.62
CA GLU A 130 12.18 8.33 -24.05
C GLU A 130 10.67 8.17 -24.27
N GLU A 131 10.02 7.26 -23.54
CA GLU A 131 8.56 7.06 -23.57
C GLU A 131 7.80 8.34 -23.20
N ASN A 132 8.23 9.03 -22.15
CA ASN A 132 7.63 10.30 -21.73
C ASN A 132 7.77 11.40 -22.80
N ILE A 133 8.91 11.46 -23.50
CA ILE A 133 9.12 12.41 -24.59
C ILE A 133 8.19 12.08 -25.78
N GLU A 134 8.04 10.81 -26.14
CA GLU A 134 7.12 10.40 -27.20
C GLU A 134 5.66 10.73 -26.86
N ASP A 135 5.24 10.44 -25.64
CA ASP A 135 3.89 10.76 -25.17
C ASP A 135 3.65 12.27 -25.13
N ALA A 136 4.64 13.06 -24.71
CA ALA A 136 4.55 14.51 -24.74
C ALA A 136 4.40 15.03 -26.18
N LYS A 137 5.12 14.47 -27.15
CA LYS A 137 4.99 14.81 -28.58
C LYS A 137 3.58 14.50 -29.10
N LYS A 138 3.08 13.27 -28.87
CA LYS A 138 1.72 12.86 -29.28
C LYS A 138 0.64 13.79 -28.69
N ARG A 139 0.78 14.16 -27.41
CA ARG A 139 -0.15 15.11 -26.75
C ARG A 139 -0.10 16.49 -27.37
N LEU A 140 1.09 16.95 -27.76
CA LEU A 140 1.27 18.25 -28.40
C LEU A 140 0.67 18.26 -29.82
N GLU A 141 0.90 17.21 -30.61
CA GLU A 141 0.29 17.03 -31.94
C GLU A 141 -1.24 17.01 -31.85
N ALA A 142 -1.81 16.17 -30.98
CA ALA A 142 -3.26 16.10 -30.77
C ALA A 142 -3.85 17.45 -30.30
N ARG A 143 -3.11 18.22 -29.50
CA ARG A 143 -3.53 19.56 -29.08
C ARG A 143 -3.54 20.53 -30.26
N ASN A 144 -2.52 20.50 -31.11
CA ASN A 144 -2.42 21.36 -32.28
C ASN A 144 -3.53 21.05 -33.29
N GLU A 145 -3.82 19.77 -33.55
CA GLU A 145 -4.94 19.36 -34.41
C GLU A 145 -6.29 19.88 -33.88
N ARG A 146 -6.55 19.71 -32.59
CA ARG A 146 -7.78 20.23 -31.95
C ARG A 146 -7.87 21.74 -32.03
N GLN A 147 -6.75 22.45 -31.90
CA GLN A 147 -6.73 23.90 -32.05
C GLN A 147 -7.01 24.33 -33.49
N LEU A 148 -6.45 23.61 -34.48
CA LEU A 148 -6.67 23.89 -35.89
C LEU A 148 -8.14 23.68 -36.28
N ILE A 149 -8.76 22.58 -35.85
CA ILE A 149 -10.20 22.31 -36.07
C ILE A 149 -11.06 23.40 -35.43
N LYS A 150 -10.73 23.83 -34.21
CA LYS A 150 -11.45 24.93 -33.53
C LYS A 150 -11.34 26.25 -34.30
N LEU A 151 -10.16 26.54 -34.83
CA LEU A 151 -9.93 27.75 -35.63
C LEU A 151 -10.75 27.70 -36.93
N GLN A 152 -10.73 26.57 -37.63
CA GLN A 152 -11.50 26.37 -38.86
C GLN A 152 -13.01 26.52 -38.61
N ASN A 153 -13.54 25.88 -37.56
CA ASN A 153 -14.95 26.01 -37.20
C ASN A 153 -15.32 27.46 -36.83
N ALA A 154 -14.43 28.17 -36.12
CA ALA A 154 -14.65 29.58 -35.79
C ALA A 154 -14.66 30.45 -37.05
N ASP A 155 -13.74 30.22 -37.99
CA ASP A 155 -13.69 30.93 -39.27
C ASP A 155 -14.95 30.66 -40.11
N GLU A 156 -15.45 29.43 -40.14
CA GLU A 156 -16.69 29.06 -40.82
C GLU A 156 -17.91 29.78 -40.23
N ILE A 157 -18.02 29.81 -38.90
CA ILE A 157 -19.09 30.55 -38.20
C ILE A 157 -19.02 32.04 -38.54
N VAL A 158 -17.82 32.63 -38.49
CA VAL A 158 -17.63 34.06 -38.81
C VAL A 158 -18.02 34.35 -40.27
N ARG A 159 -17.66 33.48 -41.22
CA ARG A 159 -18.04 33.63 -42.63
C ARG A 159 -19.55 33.56 -42.82
N HIS A 160 -20.21 32.57 -42.21
CA HIS A 160 -21.67 32.45 -42.24
C HIS A 160 -22.35 33.70 -41.67
N GLU A 161 -21.83 34.23 -40.55
CA GLU A 161 -22.38 35.43 -39.92
C GLU A 161 -22.18 36.68 -40.78
N ILE A 162 -21.03 36.81 -41.48
CA ILE A 162 -20.79 37.88 -42.44
C ILE A 162 -21.79 37.81 -43.60
N GLU A 163 -22.11 36.61 -44.10
CA GLU A 163 -23.12 36.43 -45.15
C GLU A 163 -24.51 36.80 -44.65
N ALA A 164 -24.92 36.29 -43.48
CA ALA A 164 -26.21 36.62 -42.85
C ALA A 164 -26.35 38.11 -42.52
N SER A 165 -25.24 38.79 -42.18
CA SER A 165 -25.26 40.21 -41.83
C SER A 165 -25.74 41.13 -42.96
N LYS A 166 -25.65 40.69 -44.22
CA LYS A 166 -26.14 41.43 -45.38
C LYS A 166 -27.67 41.55 -45.39
N ASP A 167 -28.35 40.57 -44.79
CA ASP A 167 -29.80 40.48 -44.71
C ASP A 167 -30.36 41.18 -43.45
N PHE A 168 -29.50 41.71 -42.57
CA PHE A 168 -29.93 42.44 -41.39
C PHE A 168 -30.62 43.76 -41.74
N ILE A 169 -31.70 44.06 -41.00
CA ILE A 169 -32.49 45.27 -41.18
C ILE A 169 -31.76 46.43 -40.52
N THR A 170 -31.22 47.33 -41.34
CA THR A 170 -30.66 48.61 -40.89
C THR A 170 -31.75 49.67 -40.75
N PRO A 171 -31.50 50.79 -40.03
CA PRO A 171 -32.49 51.85 -39.86
C PRO A 171 -33.03 52.41 -41.18
N GLU A 172 -32.18 52.41 -42.22
CA GLU A 172 -32.51 52.88 -43.57
C GLU A 172 -33.43 51.91 -44.35
N LYS A 173 -33.35 50.60 -44.07
CA LYS A 173 -34.16 49.56 -44.73
C LYS A 173 -35.43 49.20 -43.94
N LEU A 174 -35.67 49.85 -42.81
CA LEU A 174 -36.70 49.46 -41.84
C LEU A 174 -38.11 49.52 -42.43
N ASP A 175 -38.51 50.66 -43.02
CA ASP A 175 -39.86 50.85 -43.54
C ASP A 175 -40.18 49.88 -44.69
N ALA A 176 -39.20 49.64 -45.58
CA ALA A 176 -39.33 48.69 -46.68
C ALA A 176 -39.47 47.25 -46.19
N ALA A 177 -38.76 46.86 -45.11
CA ALA A 177 -38.87 45.54 -44.52
C ALA A 177 -40.23 45.32 -43.84
N ILE A 178 -40.80 46.36 -43.20
CA ILE A 178 -42.13 46.29 -42.58
C ILE A 178 -43.21 46.05 -43.64
N GLU A 179 -43.18 46.78 -44.76
CA GLU A 179 -44.14 46.56 -45.85
C GLU A 179 -43.99 45.17 -46.47
N TYR A 180 -42.76 44.70 -46.68
CA TYR A 180 -42.53 43.35 -47.22
C TYR A 180 -43.09 42.26 -46.30
N ALA A 181 -42.90 42.38 -44.98
CA ALA A 181 -43.39 41.42 -43.99
C ALA A 181 -44.92 41.41 -43.89
N LEU A 182 -45.58 42.58 -44.00
CA LEU A 182 -47.04 42.66 -44.01
C LEU A 182 -47.64 42.02 -45.27
N ASN A 183 -46.97 42.16 -46.41
CA ASN A 183 -47.43 41.61 -47.68
C ASN A 183 -47.13 40.11 -47.86
N ASN A 184 -46.10 39.58 -47.19
CA ASN A 184 -45.68 38.18 -47.30
C ASN A 184 -45.68 37.49 -45.92
N PRO A 185 -46.86 37.08 -45.41
CA PRO A 185 -46.92 36.29 -44.18
C PRO A 185 -46.29 34.90 -44.40
N VAL A 186 -45.28 34.56 -43.60
CA VAL A 186 -44.61 33.24 -43.63
C VAL A 186 -45.21 32.34 -42.55
N ASP A 187 -45.64 31.13 -42.93
CA ASP A 187 -46.18 30.12 -42.02
C ASP A 187 -45.09 29.09 -41.67
N TYR A 188 -44.76 28.97 -40.38
CA TYR A 188 -43.80 27.97 -39.87
C TYR A 188 -44.50 26.70 -39.35
N ASN A 189 -45.82 26.58 -39.48
CA ASN A 189 -46.54 25.40 -39.03
C ASN A 189 -46.24 24.20 -39.93
N TYR A 190 -45.78 23.11 -39.32
CA TYR A 190 -45.62 21.83 -39.99
C TYR A 190 -46.02 20.67 -39.06
N ALA A 191 -46.46 19.56 -39.64
CA ALA A 191 -46.71 18.31 -38.94
C ALA A 191 -45.65 17.27 -39.30
N ILE A 192 -45.38 16.33 -38.40
CA ILE A 192 -44.46 15.20 -38.62
C ILE A 192 -45.26 13.91 -38.51
N ASP A 193 -45.18 13.06 -39.53
CA ASP A 193 -45.78 11.72 -39.52
C ASP A 193 -44.94 10.72 -38.71
N LEU A 194 -45.52 9.57 -38.37
CA LEU A 194 -44.80 8.46 -37.71
C LEU A 194 -43.60 7.95 -38.54
N ASP A 195 -43.64 8.13 -39.86
CA ASP A 195 -42.56 7.80 -40.79
C ASP A 195 -41.48 8.90 -40.90
N GLY A 196 -41.61 9.99 -40.14
CA GLY A 196 -40.68 11.12 -40.16
C GLY A 196 -40.85 12.09 -41.33
N ASN A 197 -41.95 12.01 -42.07
CA ASN A 197 -42.24 12.96 -43.16
C ASN A 197 -42.72 14.29 -42.60
N ILE A 198 -42.22 15.40 -43.14
CA ILE A 198 -42.63 16.76 -42.77
C ILE A 198 -43.71 17.23 -43.75
N ILE A 199 -44.86 17.65 -43.23
CA ILE A 199 -45.96 18.25 -43.98
C ILE A 199 -46.01 19.74 -43.63
N GLU A 200 -45.59 20.59 -44.55
CA GLU A 200 -45.52 22.05 -44.37
C GLU A 200 -46.84 22.75 -44.75
N GLY A 201 -47.31 23.65 -43.89
CA GLY A 201 -48.40 24.59 -44.16
C GLY A 201 -49.82 24.04 -43.96
N ARG A 202 -50.80 24.96 -43.96
CA ARG A 202 -52.24 24.64 -43.88
C ARG A 202 -52.88 24.17 -45.20
N GLU A 203 -52.32 24.53 -46.36
CA GLU A 203 -52.96 24.30 -47.68
C GLU A 203 -52.10 23.54 -48.71
N THR A 204 -50.87 23.15 -48.37
CA THR A 204 -49.91 22.51 -49.30
C THR A 204 -49.78 20.99 -49.13
N GLY A 205 -49.53 20.29 -50.22
CA GLY A 205 -49.34 18.82 -50.24
C GLY A 205 -47.95 18.38 -49.75
N SER A 206 -47.90 17.17 -49.16
CA SER A 206 -46.74 16.56 -48.51
C SER A 206 -45.47 16.51 -49.37
N ARG A 207 -44.32 16.89 -48.80
CA ARG A 207 -43.00 16.80 -49.44
C ARG A 207 -42.14 15.75 -48.72
N LYS A 208 -41.72 14.70 -49.43
CA LYS A 208 -40.77 13.71 -48.89
C LYS A 208 -39.36 14.28 -48.85
N LEU A 209 -38.74 14.27 -47.68
CA LEU A 209 -37.30 14.51 -47.53
C LEU A 209 -36.59 13.16 -47.50
N GLU A 210 -35.84 12.85 -48.54
CA GLU A 210 -34.92 11.71 -48.51
C GLU A 210 -33.75 12.06 -47.60
N ILE A 211 -33.72 11.47 -46.41
CA ILE A 211 -32.57 11.52 -45.52
C ILE A 211 -31.44 10.76 -46.21
N LYS A 212 -30.52 11.46 -46.87
CA LYS A 212 -29.25 10.88 -47.31
C LYS A 212 -28.47 10.49 -46.06
N GLN A 213 -28.28 9.19 -45.87
CA GLN A 213 -27.36 8.61 -44.90
C GLN A 213 -25.93 9.06 -45.17
#